data_AF-A0A382Q7A7-F1
#
_entry.id   AF-A0A382Q7A7-F1
#
_cell.length_a   1.000
_cell.length_b   1.000
_cell.length_c   1.000
_cell.angle_alpha   90.00
_cell.angle_beta   90.00
_cell.angle_gamma   90.00
#
_symmetry.space_group_name_H-M   'P 1'
#
loop_
_entity.id
_entity.type
_entity.pdbx_description
1 polymer ?
#
loop_
_entity_poly.entity_id
_entity_poly.type
_entity_poly.pdbx_seq_one_letter_code
_entity_poly.pdbx_strand_id
1 'polypeptide(L)'
;CFEIWVDTRDVKDTHRANRYCHHFFFLPGGSGRDGKGPIGRQTTIDRAREQSPPCPEETIKVGLRRLKRSYSMEIFLPAEGLNGYRPREFDRIGFNYVLHDVDHGAQSWSVGRTPPFDADPSRWGTAVLVP
;
A
#
# COMPACT_ATOMS: atom_id res chain seq x y z
N CYS A 1 8.40 -9.06 1.02
CA CYS A 1 7.78 -7.76 1.38
C CYS A 1 6.48 -7.65 0.60
N PHE A 2 5.40 -7.18 1.19
CA PHE A 2 4.17 -6.84 0.47
C PHE A 2 3.97 -5.33 0.54
N GLU A 3 3.86 -4.67 -0.60
CA GLU A 3 3.75 -3.22 -0.73
C GLU A 3 2.47 -2.86 -1.48
N ILE A 4 1.83 -1.78 -1.07
CA ILE A 4 0.63 -1.26 -1.73
C ILE A 4 0.71 0.25 -1.91
N TRP A 5 0.09 0.71 -2.99
CA TRP A 5 -0.09 2.12 -3.31
C TRP A 5 -1.57 2.42 -3.39
N VAL A 6 -1.94 3.56 -2.81
CA VAL A 6 -3.33 4.03 -2.77
C VAL A 6 -3.34 5.50 -3.17
N ASP A 7 -4.07 5.85 -4.24
CA ASP A 7 -4.49 7.22 -4.52
C ASP A 7 -5.95 7.36 -4.12
N THR A 8 -6.22 8.14 -3.07
CA THR A 8 -7.59 8.32 -2.55
C THR A 8 -8.50 9.11 -3.48
N ARG A 9 -7.99 9.65 -4.60
CA ARG A 9 -8.74 10.44 -5.58
C ARG A 9 -8.85 9.82 -6.97
N ASP A 10 -8.07 8.77 -7.26
CA ASP A 10 -8.00 8.10 -8.56
C ASP A 10 -7.77 9.06 -9.76
N VAL A 11 -6.92 10.07 -9.59
CA VAL A 11 -6.69 11.10 -10.60
C VAL A 11 -5.65 10.61 -11.62
N LYS A 12 -6.13 10.13 -12.78
CA LYS A 12 -5.30 9.46 -13.80
C LYS A 12 -4.51 10.36 -14.74
N ASP A 13 -4.65 11.67 -14.65
CA ASP A 13 -3.89 12.63 -15.48
C ASP A 13 -2.56 13.07 -14.84
N THR A 14 -2.29 12.58 -13.63
CA THR A 14 -1.15 13.02 -12.82
C THR A 14 -0.04 11.98 -12.84
N HIS A 15 1.13 12.35 -13.37
CA HIS A 15 2.29 11.46 -13.51
C HIS A 15 3.25 11.43 -12.31
N ARG A 16 2.91 12.12 -11.22
CA ARG A 16 3.70 12.16 -10.00
C ARG A 16 2.79 12.13 -8.79
N ALA A 17 3.05 11.21 -7.87
CA ALA A 17 2.33 11.12 -6.61
C ALA A 17 2.23 12.48 -5.88
N ASN A 18 1.11 12.69 -5.19
CA ASN A 18 0.82 13.91 -4.43
C ASN A 18 0.32 13.52 -3.02
N ARG A 19 -0.14 14.50 -2.22
CA ARG A 19 -0.60 14.26 -0.83
C ARG A 19 -1.76 13.26 -0.67
N TYR A 20 -2.47 12.89 -1.74
CA TYR A 20 -3.53 11.88 -1.71
C TYR A 20 -3.04 10.48 -2.07
N CYS A 21 -1.77 10.38 -2.48
CA CYS A 21 -1.07 9.14 -2.77
C CYS A 21 -0.35 8.63 -1.52
N HIS A 22 -0.50 7.34 -1.25
CA HIS A 22 0.08 6.65 -0.10
C HIS A 22 0.86 5.44 -0.57
N HIS A 23 1.93 5.11 0.14
CA HIS A 23 2.69 3.89 -0.05
C HIS A 23 2.89 3.21 1.30
N PHE A 24 2.41 1.98 1.41
CA PHE A 24 2.56 1.17 2.61
C PHE A 24 3.34 -0.09 2.29
N PHE A 25 4.15 -0.53 3.26
CA PHE A 25 4.83 -1.83 3.19
C PHE A 25 4.48 -2.68 4.42
N PHE A 26 4.48 -3.99 4.20
CA PHE A 26 4.13 -5.00 5.18
C PHE A 26 5.13 -6.15 5.15
N LEU A 27 5.58 -6.55 6.34
CA LEU A 27 6.52 -7.64 6.53
C LEU A 27 5.90 -8.72 7.41
N PRO A 28 6.06 -10.02 7.07
CA PRO A 28 5.55 -11.12 7.88
C PRO A 28 6.44 -11.43 9.10
N GLY A 29 7.27 -10.49 9.55
CA GLY A 29 8.22 -10.64 10.64
C GLY A 29 9.06 -9.36 10.83
N GLY A 30 9.73 -9.25 11.97
CA GLY A 30 10.62 -8.14 12.30
C GLY A 30 10.17 -7.26 13.47
N SER A 31 9.00 -7.51 14.08
CA SER A 31 8.52 -6.78 15.26
C SER A 31 8.33 -7.70 16.48
N GLY A 32 8.10 -7.11 17.65
CA GLY A 32 7.90 -7.83 18.91
C GLY A 32 9.21 -8.38 19.53
N ARG A 33 9.12 -8.91 20.75
CA ARG A 33 10.28 -9.40 21.52
C ARG A 33 11.00 -10.58 20.88
N ASP A 34 10.26 -11.43 20.17
CA ASP A 34 10.80 -12.60 19.48
C ASP A 34 11.10 -12.34 17.99
N GLY A 35 10.89 -11.12 17.51
CA GLY A 35 11.06 -10.73 16.10
C GLY A 35 10.04 -11.36 15.15
N LYS A 36 9.01 -12.04 15.65
CA LYS A 36 8.01 -12.75 14.82
C LYS A 36 6.72 -11.95 14.64
N GLY A 37 6.60 -10.78 15.23
CA GLY A 37 5.47 -9.89 14.96
C GLY A 37 5.53 -9.35 13.51
N PRO A 38 4.38 -9.14 12.85
CA PRO A 38 4.33 -8.47 11.56
C PRO A 38 4.64 -6.97 11.71
N ILE A 39 5.00 -6.33 10.60
CA ILE A 39 5.17 -4.88 10.48
C ILE A 39 4.19 -4.38 9.43
N GLY A 40 3.55 -3.25 9.68
CA GLY A 40 2.83 -2.47 8.69
C GLY A 40 3.13 -1.00 8.90
N ARG A 41 3.64 -0.31 7.86
CA ARG A 41 4.06 1.08 7.95
C ARG A 41 3.79 1.81 6.64
N GLN A 42 3.54 3.11 6.75
CA GLN A 42 3.63 4.01 5.62
C GLN A 42 5.08 4.39 5.37
N THR A 43 5.45 4.57 4.11
CA THR A 43 6.75 5.09 3.69
C THR A 43 6.58 6.15 2.61
N THR A 44 7.67 6.79 2.25
CA THR A 44 7.67 7.83 1.21
C THR A 44 7.51 7.24 -0.18
N ILE A 45 6.86 7.98 -1.07
CA ILE A 45 6.91 7.71 -2.51
C ILE A 45 8.06 8.52 -3.11
N ASP A 46 9.03 7.83 -3.70
CA ASP A 46 10.15 8.49 -4.35
C ASP A 46 9.69 9.45 -5.45
N ARG A 47 10.26 10.66 -5.47
CA ARG A 47 9.95 11.71 -6.44
C ARG A 47 8.49 12.19 -6.44
N ALA A 48 7.71 11.92 -5.39
CA ALA A 48 6.40 12.55 -5.21
C ALA A 48 6.51 14.09 -5.26
N ARG A 49 5.47 14.76 -5.77
CA ARG A 49 5.34 16.23 -5.71
C ARG A 49 5.13 16.70 -4.28
N GLU A 50 4.35 15.95 -3.52
CA GLU A 50 4.01 16.19 -2.13
C GLU A 50 3.79 14.82 -1.48
N GLN A 51 4.33 14.58 -0.28
CA GLN A 51 4.06 13.36 0.46
C GLN A 51 2.70 13.46 1.16
N SER A 52 2.00 12.34 1.30
CA SER A 52 0.85 12.27 2.19
C SER A 52 1.28 12.48 3.65
N PRO A 53 0.41 13.08 4.49
CA PRO A 53 0.58 13.01 5.93
C PRO A 53 0.77 11.54 6.38
N PRO A 54 1.68 11.28 7.34
CA PRO A 54 1.92 9.93 7.80
C PRO A 54 0.70 9.38 8.57
N CYS A 55 0.28 8.18 8.20
CA CYS A 55 -0.64 7.36 8.98
C CYS A 55 0.03 6.97 10.30
N PRO A 56 -0.60 7.22 11.46
CA PRO A 56 -0.05 6.79 12.75
C PRO A 56 0.16 5.27 12.77
N GLU A 57 1.39 4.81 13.06
CA GLU A 57 1.76 3.39 12.93
C GLU A 57 0.87 2.49 13.80
N GLU A 58 0.48 2.94 14.99
CA GLU A 58 -0.34 2.22 15.95
C GLU A 58 -1.79 1.99 15.48
N THR A 59 -2.23 2.74 14.48
CA THR A 59 -3.58 2.62 13.91
C THR A 59 -3.64 1.62 12.75
N ILE A 60 -2.49 1.29 12.16
CA ILE A 60 -2.33 0.23 11.16
C ILE A 60 -2.35 -1.12 11.89
N LYS A 61 -3.29 -2.00 11.53
CA LYS A 61 -3.37 -3.34 12.14
C LYS A 61 -2.98 -4.38 11.11
N VAL A 62 -2.08 -5.28 11.51
CA VAL A 62 -1.64 -6.40 10.68
C VAL A 62 -1.84 -7.70 11.44
N GLY A 63 -2.77 -8.54 10.97
CA GLY A 63 -2.93 -9.92 11.40
C GLY A 63 -2.06 -10.84 10.57
N LEU A 64 -1.36 -11.78 11.21
CA LEU A 64 -0.51 -12.75 10.51
C LEU A 64 -0.77 -14.16 11.02
N ARG A 65 -1.28 -15.03 10.13
CA ARG A 65 -1.40 -16.47 10.38
C ARG A 65 -0.32 -17.22 9.60
N ARG A 66 0.64 -17.81 10.31
CA ARG A 66 1.67 -18.66 9.69
C ARG A 66 1.14 -20.06 9.41
N LEU A 67 1.48 -20.60 8.25
CA LEU A 67 1.16 -21.94 7.79
C LEU A 67 2.46 -22.72 7.60
N LYS A 68 2.36 -24.02 7.30
CA LYS A 68 3.54 -24.90 7.17
C LYS A 68 4.54 -24.42 6.09
N ARG A 69 4.06 -23.82 5.00
CA ARG A 69 4.88 -23.38 3.84
C ARG A 69 4.53 -21.99 3.33
N SER A 70 3.70 -21.24 4.05
CA SER A 70 3.18 -19.95 3.62
C SER A 70 2.67 -19.16 4.81
N TYR A 71 2.08 -17.99 4.56
CA TYR A 71 1.37 -17.21 5.55
C TYR A 71 0.11 -16.60 4.94
N SER A 72 -0.85 -16.26 5.79
CA SER A 72 -1.97 -15.38 5.47
C SER A 72 -1.76 -14.09 6.23
N MET A 73 -1.86 -12.96 5.53
CA MET A 73 -1.75 -11.63 6.12
C MET A 73 -3.07 -10.89 5.91
N GLU A 74 -3.57 -10.29 6.98
CA GLU A 74 -4.75 -9.43 6.95
C GLU A 74 -4.33 -8.03 7.38
N ILE A 75 -4.73 -7.02 6.63
CA ILE A 75 -4.29 -5.64 6.80
C ILE A 75 -5.52 -4.77 6.96
N PHE A 76 -5.52 -3.95 8.01
CA PHE A 76 -6.49 -2.89 8.21
C PHE A 76 -5.77 -1.55 8.18
N LEU A 77 -6.18 -0.70 7.24
CA LEU A 77 -5.79 0.70 7.16
C LEU A 77 -6.97 1.57 7.62
N PRO A 78 -6.79 2.46 8.60
CA PRO A 78 -7.85 3.31 9.08
C PRO A 78 -8.11 4.47 8.10
N ALA A 79 -9.37 4.89 7.99
CA ALA A 79 -9.76 6.01 7.14
C ALA A 79 -9.02 7.32 7.49
N GLU A 80 -8.75 7.57 8.78
CA GLU A 80 -7.99 8.74 9.24
C GLU A 80 -6.52 8.74 8.82
N GLY A 81 -5.95 7.55 8.57
CA GLY A 81 -4.60 7.38 8.03
C GLY A 81 -4.50 7.56 6.52
N LEU A 82 -5.64 7.64 5.83
CA LEU A 82 -5.72 7.80 4.39
C LEU A 82 -6.16 9.22 4.05
N ASN A 83 -5.19 10.15 3.97
CA ASN A 83 -5.46 11.53 3.61
C ASN A 83 -6.34 11.65 2.36
N GLY A 84 -7.42 12.43 2.48
CA GLY A 84 -8.40 12.64 1.42
C GLY A 84 -9.41 11.51 1.22
N TYR A 85 -9.34 10.41 1.97
CA TYR A 85 -10.29 9.31 1.86
C TYR A 85 -11.70 9.74 2.27
N ARG A 86 -12.60 9.75 1.30
CA ARG A 86 -14.02 10.13 1.43
C ARG A 86 -14.86 9.25 0.50
N PRO A 87 -15.08 7.96 0.83
CA PRO A 87 -15.71 6.99 -0.08
C PRO A 87 -17.15 7.32 -0.46
N ARG A 88 -17.83 8.20 0.30
CA ARG A 88 -19.16 8.72 -0.03
C ARG A 88 -19.14 9.80 -1.11
N GLU A 89 -18.02 10.48 -1.28
CA GLU A 89 -17.82 11.55 -2.27
C GLU A 89 -17.03 11.04 -3.50
N PHE A 90 -16.09 10.12 -3.27
CA PHE A 90 -15.23 9.52 -4.28
C PHE A 90 -15.27 8.01 -4.12
N ASP A 91 -16.00 7.33 -5.01
CA ASP A 91 -16.21 5.89 -5.00
C ASP A 91 -15.07 5.11 -5.68
N ARG A 92 -14.00 5.79 -6.10
CA ARG A 92 -12.85 5.22 -6.79
C ARG A 92 -11.57 5.55 -6.06
N ILE A 93 -10.67 4.57 -6.02
CA ILE A 93 -9.28 4.76 -5.61
C ILE A 93 -8.34 4.24 -6.69
N GLY A 94 -7.21 4.93 -6.86
CA GLY A 94 -6.08 4.37 -7.56
C GLY A 94 -5.41 3.32 -6.66
N PHE A 95 -5.12 2.14 -7.20
CA PHE A 95 -4.56 1.03 -6.41
C PHE A 95 -3.47 0.29 -7.17
N ASN A 96 -2.42 -0.11 -6.46
CA ASN A 96 -1.44 -1.07 -6.94
C ASN A 96 -0.92 -1.90 -5.76
N TYR A 97 -0.42 -3.10 -6.05
CA TYR A 97 0.43 -3.82 -5.11
C TYR A 97 1.67 -4.37 -5.79
N VAL A 98 2.70 -4.59 -4.97
CA VAL A 98 3.87 -5.40 -5.31
C VAL A 98 4.10 -6.41 -4.19
N LEU A 99 4.22 -7.69 -4.57
CA LEU A 99 4.64 -8.77 -3.68
C LEU A 99 6.05 -9.20 -4.06
N HIS A 100 6.99 -8.98 -3.16
CA HIS A 100 8.37 -9.43 -3.29
C HIS A 100 8.50 -10.83 -2.70
N ASP A 101 8.68 -11.82 -3.58
CA ASP A 101 8.99 -13.20 -3.26
C ASP A 101 10.48 -13.47 -3.53
N VAL A 102 11.15 -14.12 -2.58
CA VAL A 102 12.60 -14.38 -2.67
C VAL A 102 12.94 -15.46 -3.70
N ASP A 103 12.01 -16.37 -3.97
CA ASP A 103 12.21 -17.51 -4.86
C ASP A 103 11.68 -17.22 -6.28
N HIS A 104 10.62 -16.42 -6.40
CA HIS A 104 9.89 -16.18 -7.65
C HIS A 104 9.99 -14.73 -8.18
N GLY A 105 10.71 -13.87 -7.46
CA GLY A 105 10.84 -12.45 -7.77
C GLY A 105 9.58 -11.65 -7.46
N ALA A 106 9.44 -10.48 -8.08
CA ALA A 106 8.31 -9.59 -7.83
C ALA A 106 7.07 -9.98 -8.64
N GLN A 107 5.91 -9.96 -8.00
CA GLN A 107 4.58 -9.93 -8.64
C GLN A 107 3.96 -8.57 -8.40
N SER A 108 3.28 -8.02 -9.40
CA SER A 108 2.56 -6.75 -9.30
C SER A 108 1.16 -6.86 -9.89
N TRP A 109 0.28 -5.90 -9.57
CA TRP A 109 -1.07 -5.86 -10.13
C TRP A 109 -1.19 -5.00 -11.38
N SER A 110 -1.04 -3.68 -11.24
CA SER A 110 -1.37 -2.73 -12.31
C SER A 110 -0.13 -2.16 -12.99
N VAL A 111 1.03 -2.25 -12.34
CA VAL A 111 2.32 -1.79 -12.86
C VAL A 111 3.16 -2.98 -13.31
N GLY A 112 4.14 -2.75 -14.20
CA GLY A 112 5.03 -3.79 -14.69
C GLY A 112 5.89 -4.43 -13.60
N ARG A 113 6.53 -5.57 -13.91
CA ARG A 113 7.37 -6.35 -12.97
C ARG A 113 8.80 -5.80 -12.82
N THR A 114 9.10 -4.63 -13.37
CA THR A 114 10.41 -3.99 -13.33
C THR A 114 10.34 -2.58 -12.73
N PRO A 115 11.30 -2.20 -11.85
CA PRO A 115 11.38 -0.84 -11.31
C PRO A 115 11.48 0.25 -12.40
N PRO A 116 11.07 1.50 -12.12
CA PRO A 116 10.47 1.94 -10.87
C PRO A 116 9.03 1.45 -10.78
N PHE A 117 8.67 0.86 -9.64
CA PHE A 117 7.39 0.18 -9.54
C PHE A 117 6.21 1.18 -9.53
N ASP A 118 6.33 2.41 -9.01
CA ASP A 118 5.12 3.24 -8.75
C ASP A 118 5.36 4.60 -8.08
N ALA A 119 6.14 5.48 -8.71
CA ALA A 119 6.07 6.92 -8.43
C ALA A 119 4.93 7.64 -9.19
N ASP A 120 4.34 6.96 -10.19
CA ASP A 120 3.37 7.50 -11.14
C ASP A 120 1.96 6.90 -10.91
N PRO A 121 1.04 7.65 -10.29
CA PRO A 121 -0.31 7.17 -9.99
C PRO A 121 -1.22 7.00 -11.20
N SER A 122 -0.89 7.59 -12.36
CA SER A 122 -1.62 7.35 -13.62
C SER A 122 -1.55 5.89 -14.08
N ARG A 123 -0.52 5.16 -13.62
CA ARG A 123 -0.29 3.73 -13.94
C ARG A 123 -0.92 2.78 -12.92
N TRP A 124 -1.49 3.30 -11.84
CA TRP A 124 -2.19 2.47 -10.86
C TRP A 124 -3.53 2.04 -11.43
N GLY A 125 -3.97 0.82 -11.11
CA GLY A 125 -5.30 0.38 -11.48
C GLY A 125 -6.36 1.19 -10.74
N THR A 126 -7.63 0.99 -11.07
CA THR A 126 -8.74 1.58 -10.31
C THR A 126 -9.46 0.47 -9.55
N ALA A 127 -9.66 0.65 -8.26
CA ALA A 127 -10.64 -0.10 -7.48
C ALA A 127 -11.89 0.77 -7.25
N VAL A 128 -13.07 0.22 -7.55
CA VAL A 128 -14.38 0.85 -7.27
C VAL A 128 -14.86 0.34 -5.92
N LEU A 129 -15.20 1.26 -5.02
CA LEU A 129 -15.71 0.98 -3.69
C LEU A 129 -17.23 0.80 -3.77
N VAL A 130 -17.70 -0.41 -3.48
CA VAL A 130 -19.12 -0.75 -3.48
C VAL A 130 -19.69 -0.73 -2.05
N PRO A 131 -20.93 -0.24 -1.84
CA PRO A 131 -21.60 -0.22 -0.53
C PRO A 131 -21.88 -1.60 0.08
#